data_AF-A0A4R1XKF3-F1
#
_entry.id   AF-A0A4R1XKF3-F1
#
_cell.length_a   1.000
_cell.length_b   1.000
_cell.length_c   1.000
_cell.angle_alpha   90.00
_cell.angle_beta   90.00
_cell.angle_gamma   90.00
#
_symmetry.space_group_name_H-M   'P 1'
#
loop_
_entity.id
_entity.type
_entity.pdbx_description
1 polymer ?
#
loop_
_entity_poly.entity_id
_entity_poly.type
_entity_poly.pdbx_seq_one_letter_code
_entity_poly.pdbx_strand_id
1 'polypeptide(L)'
;MEYIQAIGMQNIARYEHDLLAYGQYALSAVPGLSMIGTALNKASVMSFILKGYSTEQVGQALNRHGIAVRSGHHCAQPILRRFGVEQTVRPSLAFYNTTDEIDQMVAVLQQLVRRQHSV
;
A
#
# COMPACT_ATOMS: atom_id res chain seq x y z
N MET A 1 15.29 9.80 -19.71
CA MET A 1 16.26 9.64 -18.60
C MET A 1 16.66 10.98 -17.99
N GLU A 2 16.65 12.07 -18.76
CA GLU A 2 17.04 13.43 -18.30
C GLU A 2 16.27 13.92 -17.07
N TYR A 3 14.95 13.68 -17.00
CA TYR A 3 14.13 14.07 -15.84
C TYR A 3 14.59 13.44 -14.52
N ILE A 4 14.86 12.12 -14.53
CA ILE A 4 15.34 11.39 -13.36
C ILE A 4 16.76 11.83 -12.98
N GLN A 5 17.61 12.10 -13.97
CA GLN A 5 18.96 12.60 -13.74
C GLN A 5 18.96 14.00 -13.12
N ALA A 6 18.06 14.88 -13.58
CA ALA A 6 17.92 16.24 -13.05
C ALA A 6 17.48 16.26 -11.57
N ILE A 7 16.58 15.35 -11.16
CA ILE A 7 16.18 15.20 -9.75
C ILE A 7 17.30 14.50 -8.94
N GLY A 8 17.96 13.53 -9.55
CA GLY A 8 19.02 12.73 -8.96
C GLY A 8 18.50 11.46 -8.29
N MET A 9 19.06 10.31 -8.68
CA MET A 9 18.66 8.99 -8.19
C MET A 9 18.74 8.84 -6.67
N GLN A 10 19.74 9.47 -6.03
CA GLN A 10 19.88 9.42 -4.57
C GLN A 10 18.79 10.21 -3.85
N ASN A 11 18.37 11.35 -4.42
CA ASN A 11 17.27 12.15 -3.87
C ASN A 11 15.94 11.40 -3.99
N ILE A 12 15.70 10.78 -5.15
CA ILE A 12 14.54 9.91 -5.40
C ILE A 12 14.51 8.76 -4.40
N ALA A 13 15.61 8.01 -4.27
CA ALA A 13 15.70 6.86 -3.39
C ALA A 13 15.47 7.24 -1.91
N ARG A 14 16.04 8.37 -1.46
CA ARG A 14 15.80 8.89 -0.10
C ARG A 14 14.33 9.24 0.11
N TYR A 15 13.74 10.01 -0.79
CA TYR A 15 12.35 10.45 -0.65
C TYR A 15 11.35 9.27 -0.72
N GLU A 16 11.57 8.32 -1.63
CA GLU A 16 10.75 7.09 -1.70
C GLU A 16 10.92 6.22 -0.44
N HIS A 17 12.09 6.20 0.17
CA HIS A 17 12.31 5.55 1.45
C HIS A 17 11.54 6.24 2.59
N ASP A 18 11.55 7.57 2.63
CA ASP A 18 10.79 8.35 3.63
C ASP A 18 9.28 8.12 3.48
N LEU A 19 8.75 8.13 2.24
CA LEU A 19 7.36 7.80 1.94
C LEU A 19 7.01 6.37 2.35
N LEU A 20 7.89 5.41 2.09
CA LEU A 20 7.71 4.02 2.49
C LEU A 20 7.68 3.87 4.02
N ALA A 21 8.58 4.54 4.73
CA ALA A 21 8.63 4.50 6.19
C ALA A 21 7.35 5.10 6.79
N TYR A 22 6.93 6.27 6.30
CA TYR A 22 5.68 6.91 6.69
C TYR A 22 4.48 6.02 6.40
N GLY A 23 4.36 5.48 5.18
CA GLY A 23 3.26 4.62 4.78
C GLY A 23 3.17 3.32 5.58
N GLN A 24 4.30 2.69 5.90
CA GLN A 24 4.32 1.50 6.75
C GLN A 24 3.84 1.82 8.17
N TYR A 25 4.29 2.94 8.73
CA TYR A 25 3.83 3.41 10.03
C TYR A 25 2.31 3.69 10.02
N ALA A 26 1.83 4.47 9.04
CA ALA A 26 0.43 4.84 8.95
C ALA A 26 -0.50 3.63 8.72
N LEU A 27 -0.10 2.69 7.85
CA LEU A 27 -0.85 1.44 7.62
C LEU A 27 -0.86 0.53 8.84
N SER A 28 0.20 0.52 9.66
CA SER A 28 0.26 -0.29 10.88
C SER A 28 -0.79 0.11 11.92
N ALA A 29 -1.29 1.35 11.85
CA ALA A 29 -2.34 1.85 12.72
C ALA A 29 -3.77 1.42 12.28
N VAL A 30 -3.92 0.76 11.13
CA VAL A 30 -5.23 0.29 10.64
C VAL A 30 -5.55 -1.08 11.28
N PRO A 31 -6.62 -1.19 12.10
CA PRO A 31 -6.93 -2.45 12.77
C PRO A 31 -7.29 -3.55 11.77
N GLY A 32 -6.73 -4.75 11.98
CA GLY A 32 -6.96 -5.90 11.11
C GLY A 32 -6.21 -5.87 9.78
N LEU A 33 -5.37 -4.86 9.53
CA LEU A 33 -4.47 -4.82 8.39
C LEU A 33 -3.21 -5.65 8.68
N SER A 34 -2.86 -6.53 7.75
CA SER A 34 -1.62 -7.32 7.82
C SER A 34 -0.74 -7.01 6.61
N MET A 35 0.47 -6.50 6.88
CA MET A 35 1.48 -6.22 5.87
C MET A 35 2.12 -7.52 5.36
N ILE A 36 2.33 -7.61 4.05
CA ILE A 36 2.97 -8.73 3.37
C ILE A 36 4.31 -8.26 2.80
N GLY A 37 5.40 -8.81 3.33
CA GLY A 37 6.77 -8.45 2.97
C GLY A 37 7.26 -7.17 3.65
N THR A 38 7.91 -7.33 4.81
CA THR A 38 8.41 -6.26 5.69
C THR A 38 9.94 -6.27 5.81
N ALA A 39 10.63 -6.63 4.71
CA ALA A 39 12.09 -6.61 4.67
C ALA A 39 12.63 -5.20 4.99
N LEU A 40 13.75 -5.15 5.73
CA LEU A 40 14.38 -3.89 6.16
C LEU A 40 14.71 -2.97 4.98
N ASN A 41 15.29 -3.54 3.91
CA ASN A 41 15.61 -2.84 2.69
C ASN A 41 14.64 -3.29 1.59
N LYS A 42 13.77 -2.38 1.14
CA LYS A 42 12.79 -2.66 0.08
C LYS A 42 12.42 -1.38 -0.66
N ALA A 43 11.92 -1.54 -1.87
CA ALA A 43 11.31 -0.44 -2.63
C ALA A 43 10.03 0.05 -1.95
N SER A 44 9.55 1.22 -2.38
CA SER A 44 8.35 1.93 -1.94
C SER A 44 7.02 1.23 -2.30
N VAL A 45 6.94 -0.07 -2.01
CA VAL A 45 5.80 -0.95 -2.33
C VAL A 45 5.30 -1.60 -1.05
N MET A 46 4.00 -1.47 -0.80
CA MET A 46 3.36 -1.93 0.44
C MET A 46 2.21 -2.88 0.08
N SER A 47 2.47 -4.18 0.08
CA SER A 47 1.40 -5.17 -0.07
C SER A 47 0.74 -5.45 1.28
N PHE A 48 -0.59 -5.55 1.31
CA PHE A 48 -1.32 -5.89 2.52
C PHE A 48 -2.61 -6.67 2.23
N ILE A 49 -3.16 -7.25 3.30
CA ILE A 49 -4.54 -7.74 3.36
C ILE A 49 -5.27 -7.04 4.51
N LEU A 50 -6.60 -6.97 4.43
CA LEU A 50 -7.45 -6.41 5.48
C LEU A 50 -8.43 -7.47 5.95
N LYS A 51 -8.37 -7.84 7.24
CA LYS A 51 -9.24 -8.84 7.84
C LYS A 51 -10.71 -8.46 7.61
N GLY A 52 -11.52 -9.42 7.18
CA GLY A 52 -12.95 -9.22 6.91
C GLY A 52 -13.28 -8.65 5.54
N TYR A 53 -12.28 -8.34 4.70
CA TYR A 53 -12.49 -7.82 3.36
C TYR A 53 -11.70 -8.62 2.33
N SER A 54 -12.33 -8.89 1.17
CA SER A 54 -11.60 -9.36 0.00
C SER A 54 -10.74 -8.23 -0.58
N THR A 55 -9.66 -8.57 -1.28
CA THR A 55 -8.78 -7.55 -1.88
C THR A 55 -9.50 -6.71 -2.94
N GLU A 56 -10.50 -7.27 -3.63
CA GLU A 56 -11.36 -6.53 -4.56
C GLU A 56 -12.27 -5.54 -3.84
N GLN A 57 -12.86 -5.90 -2.70
CA GLN A 57 -13.68 -4.96 -1.93
C GLN A 57 -12.87 -3.75 -1.47
N VAL A 58 -11.64 -3.99 -1.00
CA VAL A 58 -10.71 -2.91 -0.61
C VAL A 58 -10.33 -2.07 -1.83
N GLY A 59 -9.95 -2.70 -2.94
CA GLY A 59 -9.58 -2.00 -4.18
C GLY A 59 -10.72 -1.14 -4.73
N GLN A 60 -11.95 -1.65 -4.74
CA GLN A 60 -13.13 -0.91 -5.16
C GLN A 60 -13.44 0.26 -4.22
N ALA A 61 -13.26 0.09 -2.91
CA ALA A 61 -13.45 1.15 -1.95
C ALA A 61 -12.46 2.30 -2.18
N LEU A 62 -11.18 1.99 -2.31
CA LEU A 62 -10.15 2.98 -2.62
C LEU A 62 -10.42 3.70 -3.95
N ASN A 63 -10.81 2.95 -4.99
CA ASN A 63 -11.14 3.52 -6.29
C ASN A 63 -12.31 4.52 -6.25
N ARG A 64 -13.34 4.27 -5.43
CA ARG A 64 -14.45 5.22 -5.25
C ARG A 64 -14.01 6.57 -4.65
N HIS A 65 -12.87 6.59 -3.98
CA HIS A 65 -12.25 7.80 -3.43
C HIS A 65 -11.12 8.34 -4.34
N GLY A 66 -11.01 7.84 -5.58
CA GLY A 66 -9.97 8.28 -6.53
C GLY A 66 -8.57 7.71 -6.24
N ILE A 67 -8.44 6.76 -5.31
CA ILE A 67 -7.15 6.18 -4.94
C ILE A 67 -6.90 4.91 -5.75
N ALA A 68 -5.95 4.98 -6.68
CA ALA A 68 -5.60 3.87 -7.54
C ALA A 68 -4.62 2.90 -6.85
N VAL A 69 -5.04 1.64 -6.71
CA VAL A 69 -4.19 0.54 -6.23
C VAL A 69 -4.38 -0.69 -7.11
N ARG A 70 -3.45 -1.64 -7.06
CA ARG A 70 -3.65 -2.97 -7.66
C ARG A 70 -4.12 -3.95 -6.59
N SER A 71 -5.19 -4.70 -6.87
CA SER A 71 -5.59 -5.89 -6.13
C SER A 71 -5.33 -7.14 -6.97
N GLY A 72 -5.01 -8.26 -6.31
CA GLY A 72 -4.88 -9.57 -6.95
C GLY A 72 -3.51 -10.21 -6.74
N HIS A 73 -3.06 -10.96 -7.75
CA HIS A 73 -1.87 -11.79 -7.67
C HIS A 73 -0.55 -11.08 -8.01
N HIS A 74 -0.61 -9.91 -8.65
CA HIS A 74 0.57 -9.15 -9.12
C HIS A 74 1.53 -9.96 -10.01
N CYS A 75 1.00 -10.93 -10.76
CA CYS A 75 1.79 -11.90 -11.53
C CYS A 75 2.79 -12.71 -10.67
N ALA A 76 2.51 -12.87 -9.38
CA ALA A 76 3.42 -13.39 -8.36
C ALA A 76 2.76 -14.45 -7.46
N GLN A 77 1.91 -15.32 -8.03
CA GLN A 77 1.17 -16.35 -7.28
C GLN A 77 2.05 -17.25 -6.40
N PRO A 78 3.21 -17.75 -6.85
CA PRO A 78 4.02 -18.67 -6.02
C PRO A 78 4.49 -18.04 -4.70
N ILE A 79 4.91 -16.76 -4.73
CA ILE A 79 5.37 -16.07 -3.53
C ILE A 79 4.19 -15.72 -2.61
N LEU A 80 3.03 -15.36 -3.15
CA LEU A 80 1.83 -15.13 -2.35
C LEU A 80 1.41 -16.39 -1.58
N ARG A 81 1.40 -17.55 -2.25
CA ARG A 81 1.14 -18.84 -1.61
C ARG A 81 2.13 -19.16 -0.50
N ARG A 82 3.41 -18.83 -0.69
CA ARG A 82 4.44 -18.96 0.36
C ARG A 82 4.13 -18.07 1.58
N PHE A 83 3.53 -16.90 1.37
CA PHE A 83 3.03 -16.03 2.44
C PHE A 83 1.65 -16.45 3.00
N GLY A 84 1.08 -17.55 2.51
CA GLY A 84 -0.21 -18.07 2.99
C GLY A 84 -1.43 -17.28 2.50
N VAL A 85 -1.27 -16.47 1.44
CA VAL A 85 -2.35 -15.66 0.86
C VAL A 85 -2.46 -15.91 -0.64
N GLU A 86 -3.66 -15.79 -1.21
CA GLU A 86 -3.82 -15.88 -2.67
C GLU A 86 -3.68 -14.51 -3.33
N GLN A 87 -4.14 -13.44 -2.67
CA GLN A 87 -4.18 -12.08 -3.25
C GLN A 87 -3.80 -11.04 -2.20
N THR A 88 -3.30 -9.89 -2.67
CA THR A 88 -3.03 -8.72 -1.81
C THR A 88 -3.49 -7.44 -2.50
N VAL A 89 -3.72 -6.40 -1.71
CA VAL A 89 -3.80 -5.01 -2.20
C VAL A 89 -2.39 -4.43 -2.16
N ARG A 90 -1.99 -3.71 -3.21
CA ARG A 90 -0.63 -3.17 -3.35
C ARG A 90 -0.64 -1.73 -3.86
N PRO A 91 -0.64 -0.74 -2.96
CA PRO A 91 -0.09 0.58 -3.25
C PRO A 91 1.41 0.49 -3.53
N SER A 92 1.82 1.08 -4.65
CA SER A 92 3.22 1.28 -5.04
C SER A 92 3.42 2.77 -5.23
N LEU A 93 4.29 3.36 -4.40
CA LEU A 93 4.56 4.79 -4.42
C LEU A 93 5.77 5.10 -5.29
N ALA A 94 5.79 6.30 -5.85
CA ALA A 94 6.92 6.87 -6.55
C ALA A 94 7.25 8.25 -5.97
N PHE A 95 8.38 8.81 -6.37
CA PHE A 95 8.88 10.11 -5.89
C PHE A 95 7.97 11.33 -6.13
N TYR A 96 6.88 11.20 -6.89
CA TYR A 96 5.88 12.26 -7.06
C TYR A 96 4.71 12.14 -6.08
N ASN A 97 4.62 11.04 -5.32
CA ASN A 97 3.59 10.87 -4.32
C ASN A 97 3.88 11.71 -3.06
N THR A 98 2.86 11.88 -2.22
CA THR A 98 2.94 12.68 -0.99
C THR A 98 2.45 11.90 0.23
N THR A 99 2.80 12.37 1.43
CA THR A 99 2.25 11.84 2.68
C THR A 99 0.74 12.07 2.78
N ASP A 100 0.23 13.16 2.21
CA ASP A 100 -1.21 13.48 2.21
C ASP A 100 -2.01 12.44 1.40
N GLU A 101 -1.47 11.93 0.30
CA GLU A 101 -2.08 10.83 -0.46
C GLU A 101 -2.10 9.52 0.34
N ILE A 102 -1.04 9.25 1.11
CA ILE A 102 -0.99 8.11 2.03
C ILE A 102 -2.07 8.25 3.12
N ASP A 103 -2.22 9.45 3.69
CA ASP A 103 -3.22 9.72 4.73
C ASP A 103 -4.64 9.54 4.21
N GLN A 104 -4.93 10.01 3.00
CA GLN A 104 -6.21 9.78 2.35
C GLN A 104 -6.50 8.28 2.16
N MET A 105 -5.51 7.52 1.71
CA MET A 105 -5.62 6.06 1.61
C MET A 105 -5.91 5.41 2.96
N VAL A 106 -5.15 5.76 4.00
CA VAL A 106 -5.31 5.21 5.35
C VAL A 106 -6.69 5.58 5.94
N ALA A 107 -7.16 6.81 5.71
CA ALA A 107 -8.49 7.24 6.16
C ALA A 107 -9.61 6.38 5.56
N VAL A 108 -9.55 6.05 4.26
CA VAL A 108 -10.53 5.16 3.61
C VAL A 108 -10.47 3.75 4.21
N LEU A 109 -9.28 3.21 4.48
CA LEU A 109 -9.13 1.90 5.11
C LEU A 109 -9.71 1.88 6.53
N GLN A 110 -9.48 2.92 7.33
CA GLN A 110 -10.09 3.06 8.65
C GLN A 110 -11.62 3.16 8.59
N GLN A 111 -12.17 3.84 7.57
CA GLN A 111 -13.63 3.89 7.36
C GLN A 111 -14.21 2.50 7.07
N LEU A 112 -13.52 1.66 6.30
CA LEU A 112 -13.94 0.26 6.09
C LEU A 112 -13.99 -0.49 7.43
N VAL A 113 -12.91 -0.44 8.20
CA VAL A 113 -12.84 -1.11 9.51
C VAL A 113 -13.97 -0.67 10.43
N ARG A 114 -14.27 0.63 10.51
CA ARG A 114 -15.38 1.15 11.35
C ARG A 114 -16.75 0.62 10.92
N ARG A 115 -17.00 0.51 9.60
CA ARG A 115 -18.26 -0.03 9.07
C ARG A 115 -18.45 -1.51 9.40
N GLN A 116 -17.37 -2.29 9.41
CA GLN A 116 -17.43 -3.71 9.77
C GLN A 116 -17.90 -3.95 11.21
N HIS A 117 -17.52 -3.08 12.14
CA HIS A 117 -17.88 -3.20 13.57
C HIS A 117 -19.27 -2.66 13.90
N SER A 118 -19.95 -2.05 12.92
CA SER A 118 -21.30 -1.50 13.09
C SER A 118 -22.41 -2.48 12.65
N VAL A 119 -22.03 -3.69 12.25
CA VAL A 119 -22.90 -4.80 11.82
C VAL A 119 -22.70 -5.96 12.78
#